data_AF-A0A067BK15-F1
#
_entry.id   AF-A0A067BK15-F1
#
_cell.length_a   1.000
_cell.length_b   1.000
_cell.length_c   1.000
_cell.angle_alpha   90.00
_cell.angle_beta   90.00
_cell.angle_gamma   90.00
#
_symmetry.space_group_name_H-M   'P 1'
#
loop_
_entity.id
_entity.type
_entity.pdbx_description
1 polymer ?
#
loop_
_entity_poly.entity_id
_entity_poly.type
_entity_poly.pdbx_seq_one_letter_code
_entity_poly.pdbx_strand_id
1 'polypeptide(L)'
;MKSSFFLLALATSATGSSWSEWGDQDLWVLTTLWPAQACATQYNASALCASPTDFMKSHLVAASLVPSYNSGRAQTGMCRYEYGTFLEANINAVGQGLLRDYWPHFGAPSVDTMWTGSFDKGTPEYEYTCSGMHQGPYLEKVVNMTKDLCTPSAIRSHIGSSVATPSLRDAFGGNAVLHCDGKHLARVVTCWAKHTPSATETDPTYEPTTRMACPSAIARSDSCIDAETLIAPFPPVYN
;
A
#
# COMPACT_ATOMS: atom_id res chain seq x y z
N MET A 1 -45.12 -41.49 47.10
CA MET A 1 -44.90 -40.46 46.05
C MET A 1 -43.65 -39.68 46.41
N LYS A 2 -42.53 -39.92 45.74
CA LYS A 2 -41.29 -39.13 45.87
C LYS A 2 -41.16 -38.31 44.59
N SER A 3 -41.40 -37.01 44.69
CA SER A 3 -41.23 -36.08 43.57
C SER A 3 -39.76 -35.73 43.44
N SER A 4 -39.13 -36.18 42.35
CA SER A 4 -37.79 -35.76 41.95
C SER A 4 -37.83 -34.34 41.37
N PHE A 5 -37.01 -33.45 41.93
CA PHE A 5 -36.68 -32.17 41.32
C PHE A 5 -35.75 -32.40 40.13
N PHE A 6 -36.17 -31.99 38.93
CA PHE A 6 -35.28 -31.84 37.77
C PHE A 6 -34.79 -30.38 37.73
N LEU A 7 -33.53 -30.17 38.07
CA LEU A 7 -32.81 -28.95 37.75
C LEU A 7 -32.44 -28.99 36.26
N LEU A 8 -33.13 -28.21 35.43
CA LEU A 8 -32.66 -27.92 34.08
C LEU A 8 -31.47 -26.96 34.18
N ALA A 9 -30.26 -27.48 33.94
CA ALA A 9 -29.10 -26.64 33.64
C ALA A 9 -29.29 -26.05 32.23
N LEU A 10 -29.61 -24.76 32.15
CA LEU A 10 -29.50 -24.01 30.90
C LEU A 10 -28.01 -23.85 30.59
N ALA A 11 -27.52 -24.68 29.66
CA ALA A 11 -26.25 -24.43 29.01
C ALA A 11 -26.40 -23.17 28.16
N THR A 12 -25.93 -22.04 28.68
CA THR A 12 -25.64 -20.86 27.86
C THR A 12 -24.46 -21.21 26.98
N SER A 13 -24.73 -21.71 25.78
CA SER A 13 -23.77 -21.66 24.68
C SER A 13 -23.46 -20.18 24.45
N ALA A 14 -22.34 -19.72 24.98
CA ALA A 14 -21.71 -18.50 24.52
C ALA A 14 -21.45 -18.73 23.03
N THR A 15 -22.30 -18.16 22.18
CA THR A 15 -22.00 -18.01 20.76
C THR A 15 -20.78 -17.10 20.72
N GLY A 16 -19.60 -17.70 20.55
CA GLY A 16 -18.40 -16.96 20.22
C GLY A 16 -18.75 -16.01 19.08
N SER A 17 -18.42 -14.74 19.26
CA SER A 17 -18.59 -13.69 18.26
C SER A 17 -18.17 -14.24 16.89
N SER A 18 -19.13 -14.34 15.96
CA SER A 18 -18.82 -14.70 14.59
C SER A 18 -17.90 -13.63 14.02
N TRP A 19 -16.65 -13.98 13.75
CA TRP A 19 -15.67 -13.14 13.09
C TRP A 19 -16.20 -12.67 11.72
N SER A 20 -16.91 -11.54 11.65
CA SER A 20 -17.47 -11.03 10.39
C SER A 20 -17.37 -9.53 10.16
N GLU A 21 -16.53 -8.81 10.90
CA GLU A 21 -16.29 -7.38 10.62
C GLU A 21 -14.85 -7.09 10.18
N TRP A 22 -14.01 -8.12 10.07
CA TRP A 22 -12.56 -7.99 9.96
C TRP A 22 -12.02 -8.96 8.93
N GLY A 23 -11.09 -8.50 8.11
CA GLY A 23 -10.46 -9.38 7.15
C GLY A 23 -11.39 -9.83 6.02
N ASP A 24 -12.46 -9.09 5.70
CA ASP A 24 -13.39 -9.49 4.63
C ASP A 24 -12.85 -9.21 3.21
N GLN A 25 -11.73 -8.49 3.10
CA GLN A 25 -11.05 -8.27 1.82
C GLN A 25 -10.57 -9.59 1.21
N ASP A 26 -10.46 -9.66 -0.11
CA ASP A 26 -9.97 -10.87 -0.81
C ASP A 26 -8.44 -10.87 -0.93
N LEU A 27 -7.85 -9.68 -1.08
CA LEU A 27 -6.43 -9.49 -1.38
C LEU A 27 -5.93 -8.14 -0.90
N TRP A 28 -4.64 -7.90 -1.10
CA TRP A 28 -4.01 -6.59 -0.98
C TRP A 28 -3.49 -6.09 -2.32
N VAL A 29 -3.57 -4.78 -2.50
CA VAL A 29 -3.09 -4.09 -3.69
C VAL A 29 -2.02 -3.11 -3.27
N LEU A 30 -0.77 -3.39 -3.64
CA LEU A 30 0.33 -2.45 -3.49
C LEU A 30 0.44 -1.64 -4.78
N THR A 31 0.28 -0.32 -4.66
CA THR A 31 0.58 0.62 -5.74
C THR A 31 1.89 1.31 -5.43
N THR A 32 2.85 1.19 -6.33
CA THR A 32 4.05 2.04 -6.32
C THR A 32 3.94 3.11 -7.40
N LEU A 33 4.52 4.26 -7.14
CA LEU A 33 4.51 5.43 -8.03
C LEU A 33 5.92 5.72 -8.51
N TRP A 34 6.03 6.20 -9.75
CA TRP A 34 7.27 6.77 -10.29
C TRP A 34 7.32 8.27 -9.94
N PRO A 35 8.17 8.71 -8.99
CA PRO A 35 8.08 10.06 -8.42
C PRO A 35 8.23 11.16 -9.46
N ALA A 36 9.12 10.98 -10.43
CA ALA A 36 9.33 11.97 -11.49
C ALA A 36 8.04 12.24 -12.30
N GLN A 37 7.32 11.18 -12.68
CA GLN A 37 6.08 11.31 -13.42
C GLN A 37 4.97 11.88 -12.54
N ALA A 38 4.89 11.45 -11.28
CA ALA A 38 3.92 11.96 -10.33
C ALA A 38 4.12 13.48 -10.08
N CYS A 39 5.37 13.95 -10.03
CA CYS A 39 5.72 15.36 -9.95
C CYS A 39 5.45 16.15 -11.24
N ALA A 40 5.51 15.51 -12.41
CA ALA A 40 5.18 16.16 -13.67
C ALA A 40 3.66 16.35 -13.87
N THR A 41 2.84 15.55 -13.18
CA THR A 41 1.37 15.54 -13.35
C THR A 41 0.63 15.89 -12.07
N GLN A 42 0.39 14.91 -11.20
CA GLN A 42 -0.53 15.01 -10.07
C GLN A 42 -0.02 15.90 -8.93
N TYR A 43 1.29 15.84 -8.66
CA TYR A 43 1.91 16.46 -7.47
C TYR A 43 2.86 17.60 -7.84
N ASN A 44 2.66 18.25 -8.99
CA ASN A 44 3.52 19.33 -9.47
C ASN A 44 3.72 20.49 -8.48
N ALA A 45 2.74 20.75 -7.62
CA ALA A 45 2.81 21.77 -6.57
C ALA A 45 3.37 21.24 -5.22
N SER A 46 3.72 19.97 -5.13
CA SER A 46 4.27 19.39 -3.90
C SER A 46 5.67 19.93 -3.60
N ALA A 47 5.94 20.25 -2.33
CA ALA A 47 7.26 20.65 -1.89
C ALA A 47 8.32 19.56 -2.14
N LEU A 48 7.91 18.29 -2.13
CA LEU A 48 8.79 17.16 -2.44
C LEU A 48 9.23 17.15 -3.91
N CYS A 49 8.44 17.74 -4.81
CA CYS A 49 8.79 17.86 -6.22
C CYS A 49 9.76 19.03 -6.47
N ALA A 50 9.69 20.08 -5.66
CA ALA A 50 10.65 21.18 -5.69
C ALA A 50 12.00 20.79 -5.05
N SER A 51 12.03 19.86 -4.11
CA SER A 51 13.25 19.40 -3.44
C SER A 51 13.21 17.88 -3.18
N PRO A 52 13.28 17.04 -4.22
CA PRO A 52 13.19 15.60 -4.07
C PRO A 52 14.45 15.01 -3.43
N THR A 53 14.28 13.95 -2.64
CA THR A 53 15.42 13.16 -2.15
C THR A 53 16.10 12.43 -3.32
N ASP A 54 17.37 12.05 -3.14
CA ASP A 54 18.09 11.27 -4.17
C ASP A 54 17.45 9.90 -4.39
N PHE A 55 16.82 9.33 -3.36
CA PHE A 55 16.06 8.10 -3.49
C PHE A 55 14.89 8.27 -4.46
N MET A 56 14.06 9.31 -4.27
CA MET A 56 12.92 9.60 -5.14
C MET A 56 13.33 9.75 -6.60
N LYS A 57 14.50 10.36 -6.87
CA LYS A 57 15.02 10.58 -8.24
C LYS A 57 15.26 9.30 -9.04
N SER A 58 15.41 8.17 -8.36
CA SER A 58 15.89 6.94 -8.98
C SER A 58 15.11 5.68 -8.59
N HIS A 59 14.08 5.79 -7.75
CA HIS A 59 13.33 4.65 -7.25
C HIS A 59 11.81 4.85 -7.38
N LEU A 60 11.11 3.75 -7.67
CA LEU A 60 9.70 3.62 -7.34
C LEU A 60 9.54 3.66 -5.82
N VAL A 61 8.47 4.33 -5.38
CA VAL A 61 8.11 4.45 -3.97
C VAL A 61 6.66 4.02 -3.77
N ALA A 62 6.26 3.64 -2.56
CA ALA A 62 4.87 3.32 -2.28
C ALA A 62 3.97 4.55 -2.51
N ALA A 63 2.81 4.31 -3.08
CA ALA A 63 1.69 5.23 -3.09
C ALA A 63 0.67 4.80 -2.03
N SER A 64 0.31 3.52 -2.05
CA SER A 64 -0.70 2.93 -1.18
C SER A 64 -0.54 1.42 -1.06
N LEU A 65 -1.03 0.87 0.05
CA LEU A 65 -1.23 -0.56 0.28
C LEU A 65 -2.67 -0.77 0.73
N VAL A 66 -3.51 -1.27 -0.16
CA VAL A 66 -4.97 -1.20 0.02
C VAL A 66 -5.55 -2.61 0.13
N PRO A 67 -6.21 -2.97 1.25
CA PRO A 67 -7.02 -4.18 1.31
C PRO A 67 -8.17 -4.02 0.33
N SER A 68 -8.37 -5.01 -0.54
CA SER A 68 -9.27 -4.89 -1.69
C SER A 68 -10.08 -6.17 -1.90
N TYR A 69 -11.21 -6.03 -2.60
CA TYR A 69 -11.97 -7.17 -3.10
C TYR A 69 -11.55 -7.53 -4.52
N ASN A 70 -11.87 -8.74 -4.97
CA ASN A 70 -11.64 -9.22 -6.34
C ASN A 70 -12.34 -8.35 -7.40
N SER A 71 -13.35 -7.57 -7.00
CA SER A 71 -14.01 -6.56 -7.83
C SER A 71 -13.15 -5.32 -8.13
N GLY A 72 -11.97 -5.21 -7.52
CA GLY A 72 -11.09 -4.03 -7.61
C GLY A 72 -11.49 -2.88 -6.69
N ARG A 73 -12.56 -3.02 -5.92
CA ARG A 73 -12.95 -2.05 -4.89
C ARG A 73 -12.04 -2.19 -3.67
N ALA A 74 -11.62 -1.06 -3.12
CA ALA A 74 -11.01 -1.02 -1.79
C ALA A 74 -12.02 -1.49 -0.74
N GLN A 75 -11.52 -2.19 0.28
CA GLN A 75 -12.25 -2.40 1.52
C GLN A 75 -12.44 -1.04 2.19
N THR A 76 -13.68 -0.75 2.59
CA THR A 76 -14.05 0.50 3.22
C THR A 76 -14.76 0.19 4.54
N GLY A 77 -14.46 0.95 5.59
CA GLY A 77 -15.08 0.77 6.89
C GLY A 77 -14.11 1.15 8.01
N MET A 78 -14.66 1.28 9.22
CA MET A 78 -13.88 1.45 10.44
C MET A 78 -14.13 0.24 11.34
N CYS A 79 -13.11 -0.60 11.52
CA CYS A 79 -13.21 -1.82 12.30
C CYS A 79 -12.35 -1.78 13.57
N ARG A 80 -11.17 -1.12 13.56
CA ARG A 80 -10.43 -0.72 14.78
C ARG A 80 -10.66 0.74 15.12
N TYR A 81 -10.58 1.03 16.41
CA TYR A 81 -10.40 2.39 16.95
C TYR A 81 -8.98 2.98 16.71
N GLU A 82 -8.24 2.46 15.73
CA GLU A 82 -6.88 2.91 15.38
C GLU A 82 -6.82 3.82 14.14
N TYR A 83 -7.99 4.21 13.61
CA TYR A 83 -8.10 5.21 12.54
C TYR A 83 -7.50 6.57 12.97
N GLY A 84 -6.87 7.27 12.03
CA GLY A 84 -6.34 8.62 12.21
C GLY A 84 -4.88 8.75 11.82
N THR A 85 -4.25 9.89 12.11
CA THR A 85 -2.83 10.13 11.83
C THR A 85 -1.95 9.06 12.46
N PHE A 86 -0.95 8.58 11.72
CA PHE A 86 0.02 7.62 12.25
C PHE A 86 0.73 8.20 13.50
N LEU A 87 0.73 7.42 14.58
CA LEU A 87 1.34 7.83 15.84
C LEU A 87 2.87 7.85 15.77
N GLU A 88 3.48 8.82 16.43
CA GLU A 88 4.94 9.00 16.46
C GLU A 88 5.69 7.74 16.91
N ALA A 89 5.18 7.01 17.91
CA ALA A 89 5.81 5.77 18.39
C ALA A 89 5.89 4.69 17.29
N ASN A 90 4.85 4.57 16.45
CA ASN A 90 4.81 3.61 15.34
C ASN A 90 5.77 4.04 14.22
N ILE A 91 5.81 5.34 13.94
CA ILE A 91 6.72 5.93 12.96
C ILE A 91 8.18 5.73 13.39
N ASN A 92 8.50 6.02 14.65
CA ASN A 92 9.86 5.89 15.19
C ASN A 92 10.32 4.43 15.23
N ALA A 93 9.40 3.47 15.46
CA ALA A 93 9.70 2.05 15.42
C ALA A 93 10.13 1.58 14.01
N VAL A 94 9.52 2.13 12.95
CA VAL A 94 9.91 1.83 11.56
C VAL A 94 11.12 2.66 11.12
N GLY A 95 11.17 3.93 11.54
CA GLY A 95 12.19 4.89 11.17
C GLY A 95 11.72 5.88 10.11
N GLN A 96 11.73 7.18 10.46
CA GLN A 96 11.28 8.27 9.59
C GLN A 96 12.01 8.32 8.23
N GLY A 97 13.32 8.03 8.22
CA GLY A 97 14.11 7.99 6.99
C GLY A 97 13.64 6.89 6.03
N LEU A 98 13.32 5.70 6.55
CA LEU A 98 12.79 4.61 5.73
C LEU A 98 11.41 4.94 5.17
N LEU A 99 10.56 5.57 5.98
CA LEU A 99 9.25 6.01 5.51
C LEU A 99 9.35 7.11 4.46
N ARG A 100 10.27 8.08 4.62
CA ARG A 100 10.55 9.10 3.59
C ARG A 100 11.02 8.49 2.27
N ASP A 101 11.89 7.50 2.30
CA ASP A 101 12.45 6.93 1.08
C ASP A 101 11.45 5.98 0.40
N TYR A 102 10.84 5.06 1.16
CA TYR A 102 10.02 3.99 0.59
C TYR A 102 8.52 4.31 0.54
N TRP A 103 8.03 5.31 1.29
CA TRP A 103 6.63 5.76 1.22
C TRP A 103 6.51 7.28 1.46
N PRO A 104 7.07 8.13 0.58
CA PRO A 104 7.00 9.57 0.75
C PRO A 104 5.55 10.08 0.70
N HIS A 105 5.19 10.92 1.65
CA HIS A 105 3.90 11.61 1.66
C HIS A 105 3.98 12.90 0.83
N PHE A 106 3.55 12.86 -0.43
CA PHE A 106 3.56 14.02 -1.34
C PHE A 106 2.68 15.20 -0.89
N GLY A 107 1.80 15.01 0.09
CA GLY A 107 1.04 16.09 0.74
C GLY A 107 1.82 16.83 1.83
N ALA A 108 3.02 16.36 2.21
CA ALA A 108 3.79 16.97 3.28
C ALA A 108 4.31 18.37 2.88
N PRO A 109 4.36 19.33 3.83
CA PRO A 109 4.84 20.69 3.57
C PRO A 109 6.31 20.77 3.13
N SER A 110 7.12 19.79 3.52
CA SER A 110 8.53 19.68 3.16
C SER A 110 9.01 18.25 3.35
N VAL A 111 10.20 17.93 2.85
CA VAL A 111 10.87 16.65 3.10
C VAL A 111 11.19 16.47 4.58
N ASP A 112 11.55 17.53 5.29
CA ASP A 112 12.02 17.48 6.69
C ASP A 112 10.86 17.32 7.69
N THR A 113 9.67 17.81 7.34
CA THR A 113 8.46 17.67 8.16
C THR A 113 7.71 16.37 7.87
N MET A 114 8.18 15.57 6.91
CA MET A 114 7.51 14.34 6.53
C MET A 114 7.72 13.26 7.59
N TRP A 115 6.64 12.54 7.94
CA TRP A 115 6.68 11.48 8.93
C TRP A 115 7.16 11.94 10.32
N THR A 116 6.81 13.15 10.75
CA THR A 116 7.09 13.65 12.10
C THR A 116 6.11 13.13 13.16
N GLY A 117 5.00 12.49 12.75
CA GLY A 117 3.92 12.08 13.65
C GLY A 117 3.09 13.24 14.22
N SER A 118 3.25 14.44 13.67
CA SER A 118 2.53 15.66 14.12
C SER A 118 1.29 15.94 13.26
N PHE A 119 0.37 16.76 13.78
CA PHE A 119 -0.80 17.27 13.05
C PHE A 119 -0.45 18.43 12.11
N ASP A 120 0.70 18.35 11.44
CA ASP A 120 1.28 19.38 10.57
C ASP A 120 1.08 19.08 9.07
N LYS A 121 0.27 18.07 8.75
CA LYS A 121 0.11 17.47 7.40
C LYS A 121 1.36 16.75 6.88
N GLY A 122 2.41 16.63 7.68
CA GLY A 122 3.61 15.89 7.35
C GLY A 122 3.42 14.37 7.39
N THR A 123 2.36 13.90 8.06
CA THR A 123 2.05 12.49 8.26
C THR A 123 0.65 12.17 7.75
N PRO A 124 0.46 11.16 6.88
CA PRO A 124 -0.85 10.76 6.39
C PRO A 124 -1.69 10.07 7.47
N GLU A 125 -2.96 9.85 7.16
CA GLU A 125 -3.87 9.07 8.02
C GLU A 125 -3.80 7.56 7.70
N TYR A 126 -4.08 6.75 8.72
CA TYR A 126 -4.30 5.32 8.60
C TYR A 126 -5.79 5.03 8.38
N GLU A 127 -6.12 4.57 7.17
CA GLU A 127 -7.51 4.39 6.72
C GLU A 127 -7.98 2.92 6.70
N TYR A 128 -7.06 1.95 6.72
CA TYR A 128 -7.33 0.54 6.42
C TYR A 128 -7.47 -0.37 7.65
N THR A 129 -8.27 0.11 8.61
CA THR A 129 -8.42 -0.52 9.94
C THR A 129 -9.06 -1.90 9.94
N CYS A 130 -9.80 -2.25 8.89
CA CYS A 130 -10.51 -3.52 8.75
C CYS A 130 -9.64 -4.71 8.34
N SER A 131 -8.38 -4.45 7.99
CA SER A 131 -7.38 -5.49 7.78
C SER A 131 -6.92 -6.20 9.06
N GLY A 132 -7.28 -5.67 10.23
CA GLY A 132 -6.78 -6.15 11.52
C GLY A 132 -5.34 -5.72 11.82
N MET A 133 -4.60 -5.14 10.86
CA MET A 133 -3.24 -4.67 11.10
C MET A 133 -3.22 -3.43 11.98
N HIS A 134 -2.30 -3.40 12.93
CA HIS A 134 -1.97 -2.20 13.69
C HIS A 134 -1.12 -1.23 12.87
N GLN A 135 -1.17 0.05 13.22
CA GLN A 135 -0.44 1.11 12.53
C GLN A 135 1.06 0.80 12.31
N GLY A 136 1.80 0.39 13.35
CA GLY A 136 3.23 0.08 13.25
C GLY A 136 3.56 -1.05 12.28
N PRO A 137 3.00 -2.27 12.48
CA PRO A 137 3.14 -3.38 11.53
C PRO A 137 2.70 -3.03 10.10
N TYR A 138 1.67 -2.19 9.95
CA TYR A 138 1.23 -1.73 8.63
C TYR A 138 2.28 -0.83 7.95
N LEU A 139 2.84 0.15 8.67
CA LEU A 139 3.94 0.99 8.17
C LEU A 139 5.16 0.15 7.78
N GLU A 140 5.56 -0.79 8.65
CA GLU A 140 6.67 -1.70 8.37
C GLU A 140 6.42 -2.54 7.12
N LYS A 141 5.20 -3.07 6.97
CA LYS A 141 4.82 -3.88 5.82
C LYS A 141 4.91 -3.09 4.52
N VAL A 142 4.44 -1.85 4.48
CA VAL A 142 4.55 -1.01 3.27
C VAL A 142 6.00 -0.78 2.88
N VAL A 143 6.87 -0.48 3.85
CA VAL A 143 8.30 -0.28 3.60
C VAL A 143 8.94 -1.56 3.07
N ASN A 144 8.71 -2.69 3.73
CA ASN A 144 9.31 -3.97 3.35
C ASN A 144 8.83 -4.46 1.98
N MET A 145 7.53 -4.38 1.69
CA MET A 145 7.02 -4.75 0.38
C MET A 145 7.56 -3.86 -0.74
N THR A 146 7.78 -2.57 -0.48
CA THR A 146 8.36 -1.66 -1.46
C THR A 146 9.84 -1.94 -1.70
N LYS A 147 10.59 -2.27 -0.64
CA LYS A 147 11.98 -2.76 -0.73
C LYS A 147 12.05 -4.04 -1.56
N ASP A 148 11.17 -5.00 -1.28
CA ASP A 148 11.14 -6.32 -1.91
C ASP A 148 10.73 -6.23 -3.39
N LEU A 149 9.78 -5.35 -3.73
CA LEU A 149 9.43 -5.08 -5.12
C LEU A 149 10.63 -4.50 -5.88
N CYS A 150 11.45 -3.71 -5.19
CA CYS A 150 12.62 -3.01 -5.71
C CYS A 150 12.27 -2.07 -6.88
N THR A 151 13.25 -1.28 -7.32
CA THR A 151 13.17 -0.59 -8.61
C THR A 151 14.05 -1.34 -9.61
N PRO A 152 13.45 -2.09 -10.56
CA PRO A 152 14.22 -2.89 -11.50
C PRO A 152 15.17 -2.03 -12.35
N SER A 153 16.24 -2.65 -12.85
CA SER A 153 17.16 -2.00 -13.79
C SER A 153 16.46 -1.53 -15.07
N ALA A 154 15.39 -2.22 -15.47
CA ALA A 154 14.51 -1.80 -16.57
C ALA A 154 13.99 -0.36 -16.40
N ILE A 155 13.84 0.11 -15.16
CA ILE A 155 13.51 1.52 -14.85
C ILE A 155 14.80 2.33 -14.66
N ARG A 156 15.66 1.93 -13.70
CA ARG A 156 16.80 2.77 -13.27
C ARG A 156 17.80 3.08 -14.38
N SER A 157 18.04 2.13 -15.28
CA SER A 157 18.98 2.29 -16.39
C SER A 157 18.37 3.04 -17.58
N HIS A 158 17.06 3.29 -17.58
CA HIS A 158 16.34 3.92 -18.68
C HIS A 158 15.74 5.27 -18.32
N ILE A 159 16.08 5.85 -17.16
CA ILE A 159 15.64 7.19 -16.77
C ILE A 159 16.01 8.19 -17.89
N GLY A 160 15.01 8.89 -18.44
CA GLY A 160 15.18 9.78 -19.59
C GLY A 160 14.96 9.13 -20.96
N SER A 161 14.62 7.84 -21.02
CA SER A 161 14.51 7.06 -22.25
C SER A 161 13.37 6.03 -22.21
N SER A 162 13.10 5.42 -23.36
CA SER A 162 12.08 4.38 -23.50
C SER A 162 12.61 2.99 -23.15
N VAL A 163 11.73 2.14 -22.62
CA VAL A 163 11.92 0.70 -22.45
C VAL A 163 10.77 -0.04 -23.11
N ALA A 164 11.02 -1.22 -23.68
CA ALA A 164 9.95 -2.06 -24.19
C ALA A 164 8.96 -2.40 -23.06
N THR A 165 7.68 -2.11 -23.28
CA THR A 165 6.63 -2.30 -22.26
C THR A 165 6.55 -3.76 -21.77
N PRO A 166 6.69 -4.80 -22.63
CA PRO A 166 6.77 -6.17 -22.16
C PRO A 166 7.95 -6.42 -21.20
N SER A 167 9.14 -5.89 -21.51
CA SER A 167 10.32 -6.05 -20.64
C SER A 167 10.15 -5.37 -19.29
N LEU A 168 9.46 -4.22 -19.26
CA LEU A 168 9.10 -3.56 -18.01
C LEU A 168 8.16 -4.42 -17.16
N ARG A 169 7.16 -5.05 -17.78
CA ARG A 169 6.23 -5.96 -17.10
C ARG A 169 6.93 -7.22 -16.58
N ASP A 170 7.82 -7.79 -17.38
CA ASP A 170 8.63 -8.95 -17.03
C ASP A 170 9.58 -8.67 -15.85
N ALA A 171 10.10 -7.44 -15.75
CA ALA A 171 10.91 -7.01 -14.63
C ALA A 171 10.16 -7.06 -13.28
N PHE A 172 8.83 -7.06 -13.32
CA PHE A 172 7.96 -7.30 -12.16
C PHE A 172 7.35 -8.71 -12.16
N GLY A 173 7.91 -9.68 -12.87
CA GLY A 173 7.42 -11.06 -12.88
C GLY A 173 6.17 -11.28 -13.74
N GLY A 174 5.93 -10.43 -14.74
CA GLY A 174 4.93 -10.62 -15.79
C GLY A 174 3.48 -10.29 -15.44
N ASN A 175 3.15 -10.24 -14.14
CA ASN A 175 1.77 -10.07 -13.65
C ASN A 175 1.48 -8.69 -13.05
N ALA A 176 2.40 -7.73 -13.20
CA ALA A 176 2.16 -6.37 -12.74
C ALA A 176 1.23 -5.62 -13.70
N VAL A 177 0.37 -4.78 -13.13
CA VAL A 177 -0.51 -3.87 -13.86
C VAL A 177 0.21 -2.54 -13.96
N LEU A 178 0.47 -2.08 -15.18
CA LEU A 178 1.20 -0.85 -15.41
C LEU A 178 0.22 0.29 -15.69
N HIS A 179 0.39 1.42 -14.98
CA HIS A 179 -0.37 2.63 -15.25
C HIS A 179 0.56 3.67 -15.87
N CYS A 180 0.20 4.12 -17.07
CA CYS A 180 0.89 5.17 -17.79
C CYS A 180 0.03 6.42 -17.94
N ASP A 181 0.69 7.58 -17.89
CA ASP A 181 0.17 8.89 -18.27
C ASP A 181 0.64 9.17 -19.71
N GLY A 182 -0.19 8.84 -20.69
CA GLY A 182 0.26 8.73 -22.07
C GLY A 182 1.30 7.60 -22.20
N LYS A 183 2.51 7.93 -22.66
CA LYS A 183 3.63 6.96 -22.76
C LYS A 183 4.47 6.84 -21.49
N HIS A 184 4.26 7.67 -20.48
CA HIS A 184 5.15 7.73 -19.32
C HIS A 184 4.69 6.78 -18.24
N LEU A 185 5.59 5.95 -17.70
CA LEU A 185 5.29 5.14 -16.53
C LEU A 185 4.92 6.05 -15.35
N ALA A 186 3.72 5.89 -14.82
CA ALA A 186 3.23 6.64 -13.68
C ALA A 186 3.18 5.77 -12.41
N ARG A 187 2.62 4.55 -12.51
CA ARG A 187 2.46 3.64 -11.37
C ARG A 187 2.63 2.18 -11.79
N VAL A 188 3.02 1.35 -10.82
CA VAL A 188 3.06 -0.11 -10.94
C VAL A 188 2.20 -0.69 -9.82
N VAL A 189 1.21 -1.49 -10.22
CA VAL A 189 0.26 -2.13 -9.31
C VAL A 189 0.57 -3.63 -9.22
N THR A 190 0.68 -4.13 -8.00
CA THR A 190 0.89 -5.56 -7.73
C THR A 190 -0.13 -6.07 -6.71
N CYS A 191 -0.56 -7.31 -6.89
CA CYS A 191 -1.55 -7.94 -6.04
C CYS A 191 -0.92 -9.01 -5.16
N TRP A 192 -1.41 -9.12 -3.94
CA TRP A 192 -0.83 -9.95 -2.89
C TRP A 192 -1.92 -10.73 -2.16
N ALA A 193 -1.66 -12.01 -1.94
CA ALA A 193 -2.56 -12.86 -1.16
C ALA A 193 -2.64 -12.36 0.28
N LYS A 194 -3.82 -12.50 0.88
CA LYS A 194 -4.11 -12.15 2.27
C LYS A 194 -3.78 -13.32 3.20
N HIS A 195 -3.15 -13.03 4.34
CA HIS A 195 -3.01 -14.01 5.41
C HIS A 195 -4.39 -14.44 5.92
N THR A 196 -4.55 -15.74 6.22
CA THR A 196 -5.74 -16.27 6.89
C THR A 196 -5.33 -16.76 8.27
N PRO A 197 -5.56 -15.96 9.32
CA PRO A 197 -5.15 -16.29 10.67
C PRO A 197 -5.93 -17.50 11.21
N SER A 198 -5.34 -18.18 12.20
CA SER A 198 -6.00 -19.31 12.86
C SER A 198 -7.19 -18.83 13.69
N ALA A 199 -8.23 -19.65 13.80
CA ALA A 199 -9.37 -19.39 14.69
C ALA A 199 -9.00 -19.27 16.18
N THR A 200 -7.77 -19.67 16.54
CA THR A 200 -7.23 -19.60 17.91
C THR A 200 -6.38 -18.35 18.18
N GLU A 201 -6.16 -17.51 17.17
CA GLU A 201 -5.36 -16.30 17.31
C GLU A 201 -6.13 -15.22 18.07
N THR A 202 -5.49 -14.62 19.08
CA THR A 202 -6.13 -13.66 19.98
C THR A 202 -6.16 -12.24 19.43
N ASP A 203 -5.39 -11.96 18.37
CA ASP A 203 -5.35 -10.66 17.69
C ASP A 203 -5.05 -10.84 16.20
N PRO A 204 -5.99 -11.47 15.46
CA PRO A 204 -5.73 -11.89 14.08
C PRO A 204 -5.47 -10.70 13.16
N THR A 205 -4.39 -10.80 12.40
CA THR A 205 -4.08 -9.86 11.31
C THR A 205 -4.26 -10.52 9.96
N TYR A 206 -4.75 -9.77 8.98
CA TYR A 206 -4.98 -10.27 7.62
C TYR A 206 -3.99 -9.63 6.66
N GLU A 207 -2.72 -9.60 7.02
CA GLU A 207 -1.66 -8.91 6.30
C GLU A 207 -1.35 -9.50 4.90
N PRO A 208 -0.71 -8.75 4.00
CA PRO A 208 -0.26 -9.30 2.72
C PRO A 208 0.87 -10.33 2.91
N THR A 209 0.85 -11.36 2.07
CA THR A 209 1.79 -12.48 2.11
C THR A 209 2.58 -12.62 0.81
N THR A 210 2.10 -13.44 -0.13
CA THR A 210 2.81 -13.73 -1.38
C THR A 210 2.20 -12.98 -2.55
N ARG A 211 3.05 -12.57 -3.51
CA ARG A 211 2.59 -12.02 -4.79
C ARG A 211 1.69 -13.01 -5.52
N MET A 212 0.64 -12.49 -6.15
CA MET A 212 -0.28 -13.24 -6.98
C MET A 212 -0.63 -12.45 -8.24
N ALA A 213 -1.23 -13.11 -9.22
CA ALA A 213 -1.81 -12.42 -10.37
C ALA A 213 -2.96 -11.51 -9.91
N CYS A 214 -3.04 -10.30 -10.46
CA CYS A 214 -4.15 -9.42 -10.15
C CYS A 214 -5.47 -9.95 -10.70
N PRO A 215 -6.56 -9.95 -9.91
CA PRO A 215 -7.90 -10.25 -10.40
C PRO A 215 -8.26 -9.42 -11.62
N SER A 216 -9.11 -9.98 -12.51
CA SER A 216 -9.39 -9.36 -13.81
C SER A 216 -9.95 -7.94 -13.73
N ALA A 217 -10.63 -7.57 -12.64
CA ALA A 217 -11.14 -6.21 -12.46
C ALA A 217 -10.01 -5.19 -12.23
N ILE A 218 -8.94 -5.59 -11.53
CA ILE A 218 -7.74 -4.77 -11.32
C ILE A 218 -6.85 -4.84 -12.55
N ALA A 219 -6.68 -6.02 -13.15
CA ALA A 219 -5.84 -6.18 -14.34
C ALA A 219 -6.29 -5.32 -15.53
N ARG A 220 -7.60 -5.07 -15.66
CA ARG A 220 -8.18 -4.20 -16.71
C ARG A 220 -7.81 -2.73 -16.56
N SER A 221 -7.25 -2.30 -15.42
CA SER A 221 -6.79 -0.92 -15.25
C SER A 221 -5.40 -0.67 -15.84
N ASP A 222 -4.75 -1.67 -16.45
CA ASP A 222 -3.50 -1.48 -17.19
C ASP A 222 -3.73 -0.47 -18.31
N SER A 223 -2.94 0.60 -18.31
CA SER A 223 -3.03 1.69 -19.29
C SER A 223 -1.76 1.87 -20.12
N CYS A 224 -0.73 1.06 -19.90
CA CYS A 224 0.49 1.08 -20.71
C CYS A 224 0.33 0.17 -21.93
N ILE A 225 -0.35 0.69 -22.95
CA ILE A 225 -0.71 -0.06 -24.17
C ILE A 225 0.29 0.08 -25.31
N ASP A 226 1.16 1.09 -25.25
CA ASP A 226 2.21 1.32 -26.24
C ASP A 226 3.28 0.21 -26.20
N ALA A 227 3.93 -0.03 -27.34
CA ALA A 227 5.03 -0.99 -27.44
C ALA A 227 6.24 -0.61 -26.55
N GLU A 228 6.41 0.69 -26.33
CA GLU A 228 7.44 1.27 -25.48
C GLU A 228 6.83 2.21 -24.45
N THR A 229 7.40 2.17 -23.25
CA THR A 229 7.06 3.04 -22.12
C THR A 229 8.26 3.93 -21.80
N LEU A 230 8.03 5.22 -21.66
CA LEU A 230 9.04 6.22 -21.30
C LEU A 230 9.20 6.29 -19.78
N ILE A 231 10.44 6.21 -19.30
CA ILE A 231 10.76 6.44 -17.89
C ILE A 231 11.17 7.90 -17.74
N ALA A 232 10.25 8.73 -17.25
CA ALA A 232 10.49 10.16 -17.11
C ALA A 232 11.67 10.45 -16.18
N PRO A 233 12.61 11.35 -16.52
CA PRO A 233 13.52 11.91 -15.55
C PRO A 233 12.76 12.90 -14.66
N PHE A 234 13.30 13.21 -13.48
CA PHE A 234 12.70 14.26 -12.65
C PHE A 234 12.57 15.56 -13.44
N PRO A 235 11.42 16.26 -13.34
CA PRO A 235 11.26 17.54 -14.00
C PRO A 235 12.31 18.52 -13.44
N PRO A 236 12.85 19.43 -14.27
CA PRO A 236 13.71 20.48 -13.78
C PRO A 236 12.96 21.31 -12.74
N VAL A 237 13.61 21.63 -11.62
CA VAL A 237 13.06 22.51 -10.60
C VAL A 237 13.02 23.92 -11.20
N TYR A 238 11.81 24.40 -11.51
CA TYR A 238 11.61 25.79 -11.88
C TYR A 238 11.57 26.61 -10.59
N ASN A 239 12.70 27.23 -10.25
CA ASN A 239 12.80 28.22 -9.17
C ASN A 239 12.12 29.53 -9.56
#